data_AF-A0A932M9C3-F1
#
_entry.id   AF-A0A932M9C3-F1
#
_cell.length_a   1.000
_cell.length_b   1.000
_cell.length_c   1.000
_cell.angle_alpha   90.00
_cell.angle_beta   90.00
_cell.angle_gamma   90.00
#
_symmetry.space_group_name_H-M   'P 1'
#
loop_
_entity.id
_entity.type
_entity.pdbx_description
1 polymer ?
#
loop_
_entity_poly.entity_id
_entity_poly.type
_entity_poly.pdbx_seq_one_letter_code
_entity_poly.pdbx_strand_id
1 'polypeptide(L)'
;MFSSSIPLWWPNGSRPCRQNSRWAGSLYEQRRITVVLRIRRGDARETVSEKPRIGISACLLGEKVRHDGGHKRDLFVTEILSRFVEWVPVCPEVEVGMGVPRETVRLVGNPSHPRVVADRSGKDWSRKMEAYSRKRLKKLSSMNLSGYILKKNSPSCGMERVKVYGKGGAPILKGRGLFAQSLMTALPLLPVEEEGRLNDLALRENFIARVCAYHRWQNSPGSVKSLRSLIKFHKNKHC
;
A
#
# COMPACT_ATOMS: atom_id res chain seq x y z
N MET A 1 35.23 23.73 55.66
CA MET A 1 34.38 22.76 56.38
C MET A 1 33.06 22.66 55.64
N PHE A 2 32.65 21.42 55.30
CA PHE A 2 31.29 20.88 55.09
C PHE A 2 30.16 21.84 54.67
N SER A 3 29.24 21.54 53.77
CA SER A 3 28.83 20.34 53.03
C SER A 3 27.59 20.76 52.23
N SER A 4 27.39 20.15 51.05
CA SER A 4 26.09 19.78 50.45
C SER A 4 24.83 20.62 50.72
N SER A 5 24.13 21.04 49.65
CA SER A 5 22.86 20.41 49.22
C SER A 5 22.25 21.12 48.01
N ILE A 6 21.97 20.32 46.97
CA ILE A 6 21.06 20.64 45.85
C ILE A 6 19.65 20.22 46.31
N PRO A 7 18.56 20.89 45.89
CA PRO A 7 17.69 20.21 44.93
C PRO A 7 17.09 21.10 43.82
N LEU A 8 17.14 20.52 42.61
CA LEU A 8 16.12 20.52 41.55
C LEU A 8 15.08 21.64 41.51
N TRP A 9 15.13 22.49 40.48
CA TRP A 9 13.96 22.91 39.70
C TRP A 9 14.35 23.12 38.23
N TRP A 10 13.63 22.45 37.34
CA TRP A 10 13.73 22.55 35.87
C TRP A 10 12.99 23.81 35.40
N PRO A 11 13.48 24.49 34.35
CA PRO A 11 12.54 24.84 33.29
C PRO A 11 13.09 24.60 31.88
N ASN A 12 12.16 24.15 31.03
CA ASN A 12 12.04 24.39 29.59
C ASN A 12 13.28 24.84 28.80
N GLY A 13 13.74 23.96 27.93
CA GLY A 13 14.66 24.27 26.84
C GLY A 13 14.51 23.25 25.73
N SER A 14 13.50 23.44 24.88
CA SER A 14 13.30 22.74 23.62
C SER A 14 14.56 22.87 22.75
N ARG A 15 15.37 21.81 22.72
CA ARG A 15 16.46 21.68 21.74
C ARG A 15 15.88 21.20 20.40
N PRO A 16 16.20 21.87 19.29
CA PRO A 16 15.77 21.45 17.97
C PRO A 16 16.44 20.10 17.63
N CYS A 17 15.59 19.12 17.32
CA CYS A 17 16.04 17.81 16.86
C CYS A 17 16.77 18.00 15.53
N ARG A 18 18.09 17.77 15.54
CA ARG A 18 18.95 17.73 14.36
C ARG A 18 18.33 16.80 13.31
N GLN A 19 17.79 17.40 12.26
CA GLN A 19 17.45 16.69 11.03
C GLN A 19 18.75 16.20 10.40
N ASN A 20 18.98 14.90 10.48
CA ASN A 20 20.08 14.25 9.78
C ASN A 20 19.67 14.12 8.30
N SER A 21 20.15 15.06 7.51
CA SER A 21 20.07 15.13 6.05
C SER A 21 20.87 13.98 5.43
N ARG A 22 20.19 12.89 5.06
CA ARG A 22 20.81 11.86 4.18
C ARG A 22 19.80 11.08 3.35
N TRP A 23 18.89 11.78 2.68
CA TRP A 23 18.09 11.21 1.59
C TRP A 23 17.97 12.22 0.45
N ALA A 24 19.12 12.64 -0.09
CA ALA A 24 19.15 13.03 -1.49
C ALA A 24 19.03 11.71 -2.28
N GLY A 25 17.83 11.44 -2.82
CA GLY A 25 17.60 10.29 -3.70
C GLY A 25 18.65 10.30 -4.81
N SER A 26 19.61 9.38 -4.71
CA SER A 26 20.73 9.29 -5.64
C SER A 26 20.20 9.18 -7.06
N LEU A 27 20.81 9.90 -8.00
CA LEU A 27 20.60 9.75 -9.45
C LEU A 27 20.61 8.28 -9.91
N TYR A 28 21.23 7.39 -9.13
CA TYR A 28 21.23 5.94 -9.30
C TYR A 28 19.84 5.29 -9.14
N GLU A 29 19.07 5.67 -8.13
CA GLU A 29 17.71 5.15 -7.87
C GLU A 29 16.75 5.57 -9.00
N GLN A 30 16.87 6.83 -9.42
CA GLN A 30 16.12 7.38 -10.55
C GLN A 30 16.50 6.68 -11.86
N ARG A 31 17.79 6.42 -12.11
CA ARG A 31 18.26 5.70 -13.30
C ARG A 31 17.82 4.24 -13.32
N ARG A 32 17.79 3.51 -12.19
CA ARG A 32 17.34 2.09 -12.16
C ARG A 32 15.85 1.91 -12.38
N ILE A 33 15.01 2.75 -11.77
CA ILE A 33 13.57 2.76 -12.04
C ILE A 33 13.32 3.13 -13.52
N THR A 34 14.08 4.09 -14.06
CA THR A 34 14.03 4.45 -15.49
C THR A 34 14.53 3.33 -16.42
N VAL A 35 15.39 2.42 -15.96
CA VAL A 35 15.85 1.25 -16.74
C VAL A 35 14.78 0.15 -16.79
N VAL A 36 13.99 -0.02 -15.73
CA VAL A 36 12.83 -0.94 -15.69
C VAL A 36 11.63 -0.34 -16.45
N LEU A 37 11.46 0.98 -16.39
CA LEU A 37 10.37 1.76 -17.00
C LEU A 37 10.88 2.56 -18.23
N ARG A 38 11.71 1.93 -19.06
CA ARG A 38 12.36 2.56 -20.21
C ARG A 38 11.36 2.77 -21.34
N ILE A 39 10.48 3.76 -21.17
CA ILE A 39 9.62 4.33 -22.22
C ILE A 39 10.55 4.92 -23.29
N ARG A 40 10.79 4.18 -24.38
CA ARG A 40 11.46 4.76 -25.56
C ARG A 40 10.55 5.82 -26.18
N ARG A 41 11.06 7.05 -26.31
CA ARG A 41 10.57 7.94 -27.38
C ARG A 41 11.08 7.36 -28.70
N GLY A 42 10.16 6.93 -29.56
CA GLY A 42 10.41 6.69 -30.98
C GLY A 42 10.53 5.21 -31.38
N ASP A 43 9.41 4.63 -31.80
CA ASP A 43 9.27 4.08 -33.16
C ASP A 43 7.80 4.23 -33.58
N ALA A 44 7.56 4.81 -34.75
CA ALA A 44 6.24 5.19 -35.23
C ALA A 44 5.43 3.96 -35.66
N ARG A 45 4.78 3.28 -34.70
CA ARG A 45 3.56 2.43 -34.80
C ARG A 45 3.37 1.59 -33.52
N GLU A 46 3.19 2.21 -32.36
CA GLU A 46 2.58 1.53 -31.21
C GLU A 46 1.81 2.56 -30.37
N THR A 47 0.49 2.40 -30.33
CA THR A 47 -0.47 3.36 -29.79
C THR A 47 -0.35 3.48 -28.26
N VAL A 48 -0.01 4.69 -27.78
CA VAL A 48 -0.17 5.24 -26.42
C VAL A 48 0.09 4.25 -25.27
N SER A 49 1.31 4.25 -24.73
CA SER A 49 1.61 3.62 -23.43
C SER A 49 0.92 4.42 -22.32
N GLU A 50 -0.31 4.05 -21.96
CA GLU A 50 -0.97 4.56 -20.76
C GLU A 50 -0.20 4.11 -19.51
N LYS A 51 -0.07 5.00 -18.52
CA LYS A 51 0.62 4.65 -17.28
C LYS A 51 -0.14 3.52 -16.56
N PRO A 52 0.55 2.55 -15.92
CA PRO A 52 -0.11 1.54 -15.12
C PRO A 52 -0.95 2.18 -14.00
N ARG A 53 -2.21 1.75 -13.85
CA ARG A 53 -3.05 2.16 -12.73
C ARG A 53 -2.76 1.29 -11.53
N ILE A 54 -2.44 1.90 -10.39
CA ILE A 54 -2.15 1.18 -9.14
C ILE A 54 -3.13 1.63 -8.06
N GLY A 55 -3.85 0.67 -7.50
CA GLY A 55 -4.66 0.92 -6.32
C GLY A 55 -3.79 1.22 -5.11
N ILE A 56 -4.16 2.18 -4.26
CA ILE A 56 -3.32 2.53 -3.12
C ILE A 56 -4.14 2.89 -1.88
N SER A 57 -3.66 2.49 -0.71
CA SER A 57 -4.21 2.98 0.56
C SER A 57 -4.04 4.49 0.63
N ALA A 58 -5.15 5.25 0.60
CA ALA A 58 -5.13 6.70 0.33
C ALA A 58 -4.30 7.52 1.33
N CYS A 59 -4.16 7.04 2.58
CA CYS A 59 -3.29 7.67 3.58
C CYS A 59 -1.81 7.76 3.15
N LEU A 60 -1.36 6.86 2.25
CA LEU A 60 0.00 6.83 1.70
C LEU A 60 0.26 7.99 0.73
N LEU A 61 -0.78 8.54 0.11
CA LEU A 61 -0.70 9.72 -0.76
C LEU A 61 -0.71 11.04 0.03
N GLY A 62 -0.84 10.98 1.36
CA GLY A 62 -0.93 12.18 2.19
C GLY A 62 -2.36 12.63 2.48
N GLU A 63 -3.37 11.89 2.04
CA GLU A 63 -4.75 12.18 2.39
C GLU A 63 -5.00 12.00 3.90
N LYS A 64 -5.73 12.95 4.48
CA LYS A 64 -6.07 13.00 5.91
C LYS A 64 -7.22 12.03 6.25
N VAL A 65 -7.00 10.74 6.02
CA VAL A 65 -8.03 9.69 6.14
C VAL A 65 -7.78 8.71 7.28
N ARG A 66 -6.70 8.89 8.06
CA ARG A 66 -6.42 8.04 9.22
C ARG A 66 -7.42 8.32 10.34
N HIS A 67 -7.51 7.38 11.30
CA HIS A 67 -8.42 7.48 12.44
C HIS A 67 -8.18 8.77 13.27
N ASP A 68 -6.94 9.22 13.34
CA ASP A 68 -6.48 10.43 14.03
C ASP A 68 -6.63 11.71 13.19
N GLY A 69 -7.23 11.64 12.00
CA GLY A 69 -7.30 12.78 11.06
C GLY A 69 -5.97 13.12 10.38
N GLY A 70 -4.92 12.34 10.64
CA GLY A 70 -3.63 12.49 9.99
C GLY A 70 -3.51 11.70 8.68
N HIS A 71 -2.27 11.61 8.20
CA HIS A 71 -1.90 10.83 7.02
C HIS A 71 -0.67 9.95 7.31
N LYS A 72 -0.23 9.19 6.31
CA LYS A 72 1.03 8.45 6.33
C LYS A 72 1.73 8.58 4.98
N ARG A 73 2.01 9.82 4.58
CA ARG A 73 2.62 10.11 3.27
C ARG A 73 3.92 9.31 3.15
N ASP A 74 4.03 8.56 2.07
CA ASP A 74 5.21 7.80 1.71
C ASP A 74 5.96 8.51 0.58
N LEU A 75 7.23 8.87 0.79
CA LEU A 75 8.01 9.68 -0.16
C LEU A 75 8.35 8.90 -1.42
N PHE A 76 8.65 7.60 -1.31
CA PHE A 76 8.91 6.77 -2.48
C PHE A 76 7.66 6.71 -3.37
N VAL A 77 6.49 6.49 -2.77
CA VAL A 77 5.21 6.51 -3.50
C VAL A 77 4.96 7.89 -4.12
N THR A 78 4.99 8.96 -3.31
CA THR A 78 4.52 10.28 -3.72
C THR A 78 5.48 11.06 -4.62
N GLU A 79 6.79 10.84 -4.51
CA GLU A 79 7.80 11.64 -5.22
C GLU A 79 8.47 10.87 -6.35
N ILE A 80 8.61 9.56 -6.21
CA ILE A 80 9.33 8.72 -7.18
C ILE A 80 8.34 7.96 -8.06
N LEU A 81 7.55 7.06 -7.47
CA LEU A 81 6.70 6.14 -8.23
C LEU A 81 5.54 6.88 -8.93
N SER A 82 5.01 7.95 -8.33
CA SER A 82 3.93 8.80 -8.90
C SER A 82 4.24 9.35 -10.29
N ARG A 83 5.51 9.45 -10.67
CA ARG A 83 5.91 9.91 -12.01
C ARG A 83 5.52 8.92 -13.11
N PHE A 84 5.41 7.64 -12.76
CA PHE A 84 5.29 6.54 -13.71
C PHE A 84 3.94 5.83 -13.70
N VAL A 85 3.10 6.09 -12.70
CA VAL A 85 1.84 5.36 -12.49
C VAL A 85 0.68 6.32 -12.27
N GLU A 86 -0.53 5.83 -12.48
CA GLU A 86 -1.76 6.50 -12.09
C GLU A 86 -2.29 5.91 -10.79
N TRP A 87 -2.57 6.74 -9.79
CA TRP A 87 -3.08 6.25 -8.51
C TRP A 87 -4.60 6.12 -8.51
N VAL A 88 -5.09 5.00 -7.98
CA VAL A 88 -6.49 4.81 -7.61
C VAL A 88 -6.57 4.74 -6.08
N PRO A 89 -6.75 5.88 -5.39
CA PRO A 89 -6.80 5.89 -3.93
C PRO A 89 -8.06 5.20 -3.40
N VAL A 90 -7.88 4.47 -2.30
CA VAL A 90 -8.96 3.81 -1.57
C VAL A 90 -8.70 3.92 -0.07
N CYS A 91 -9.73 4.27 0.69
CA CYS A 91 -9.71 4.15 2.14
C CYS A 91 -10.94 3.36 2.60
N PRO A 92 -10.82 2.04 2.81
CA PRO A 92 -11.96 1.19 3.15
C PRO A 92 -12.72 1.66 4.40
N GLU A 93 -12.01 2.18 5.40
CA GLU A 93 -12.58 2.64 6.66
C GLU A 93 -13.40 3.92 6.49
N VAL A 94 -12.93 4.86 5.68
CA VAL A 94 -13.70 6.09 5.40
C VAL A 94 -14.87 5.78 4.46
N GLU A 95 -14.63 5.01 3.40
CA GLU A 95 -15.64 4.69 2.38
C GLU A 95 -16.77 3.78 2.90
N VAL A 96 -16.52 2.98 3.96
CA VAL A 96 -17.58 2.22 4.65
C VAL A 96 -18.41 3.08 5.62
N GLY A 97 -18.00 4.34 5.84
CA GLY A 97 -18.74 5.32 6.64
C GLY A 97 -18.29 5.43 8.10
N MET A 98 -17.04 5.11 8.43
CA MET A 98 -16.53 5.34 9.79
C MET A 98 -16.19 6.82 10.07
N GLY A 99 -15.98 7.63 9.03
CA GLY A 99 -15.64 9.05 9.16
C GLY A 99 -14.17 9.34 9.49
N VAL A 100 -13.87 10.62 9.66
CA VAL A 100 -12.58 11.18 10.08
C VAL A 100 -12.82 12.40 10.97
N PRO A 101 -12.30 12.46 12.21
CA PRO A 101 -11.64 11.37 12.93
C PRO A 101 -12.63 10.25 13.30
N ARG A 102 -12.10 9.11 13.73
CA ARG A 102 -12.88 7.94 14.17
C ARG A 102 -12.14 7.19 15.26
N GLU A 103 -12.84 6.35 16.01
CA GLU A 103 -12.17 5.42 16.92
C GLU A 103 -11.30 4.41 16.15
N THR A 104 -10.28 3.89 16.82
CA THR A 104 -9.46 2.81 16.28
C THR A 104 -10.28 1.53 16.20
N VAL A 105 -10.02 0.75 15.17
CA VAL A 105 -10.56 -0.60 15.01
C VAL A 105 -9.42 -1.61 15.14
N ARG A 106 -9.75 -2.86 15.47
CA ARG A 106 -8.81 -3.98 15.52
C ARG A 106 -9.44 -5.25 14.97
N LEU A 107 -8.59 -6.21 14.60
CA LEU A 107 -9.05 -7.55 14.25
C LEU A 107 -9.23 -8.38 15.53
N VAL A 108 -10.37 -9.07 15.67
CA VAL A 108 -10.66 -9.93 16.82
C VAL A 108 -11.12 -11.32 16.38
N GLY A 109 -10.85 -12.33 17.22
CA GLY A 109 -11.32 -13.71 16.99
C GLY A 109 -10.33 -14.58 16.22
N ASN A 110 -10.82 -15.31 15.23
CA ASN A 110 -10.02 -16.28 14.47
C ASN A 110 -9.10 -15.57 13.45
N PRO A 111 -7.77 -15.80 13.44
CA PRO A 111 -6.88 -15.15 12.48
C PRO A 111 -7.19 -15.40 11.00
N SER A 112 -7.79 -16.53 10.66
CA SER A 112 -8.18 -16.86 9.28
C SER A 112 -9.44 -16.13 8.83
N HIS A 113 -10.34 -15.82 9.76
CA HIS A 113 -11.60 -15.10 9.52
C HIS A 113 -11.88 -14.13 10.68
N PRO A 114 -11.08 -13.05 10.81
CA PRO A 114 -11.20 -12.14 11.93
C PRO A 114 -12.38 -11.19 11.72
N ARG A 115 -12.87 -10.61 12.82
CA ARG A 115 -13.86 -9.53 12.81
C ARG A 115 -13.17 -8.18 12.98
N VAL A 116 -13.64 -7.14 12.31
CA VAL A 116 -13.18 -5.75 12.53
C VAL A 116 -14.09 -5.11 13.57
N VAL A 117 -13.54 -4.82 14.74
CA VAL A 117 -14.29 -4.29 15.87
C VAL A 117 -13.65 -3.00 16.35
N ALA A 118 -14.48 -2.01 16.63
CA ALA A 118 -14.08 -0.76 17.26
C ALA A 118 -13.56 -0.97 18.69
N ASP A 119 -12.44 -0.35 19.03
CA ASP A 119 -11.73 -0.56 20.29
C ASP A 119 -12.53 -0.07 21.50
N ARG A 120 -13.21 1.08 21.39
CA ARG A 120 -13.92 1.71 22.51
C ARG A 120 -15.38 1.29 22.55
N SER A 121 -16.10 1.46 21.43
CA SER A 121 -17.54 1.18 21.38
C SER A 121 -17.88 -0.30 21.28
N GLY A 122 -16.93 -1.15 20.91
CA GLY A 122 -17.19 -2.56 20.60
C GLY A 122 -18.02 -2.78 19.33
N LYS A 123 -18.28 -1.72 18.55
CA LYS A 123 -19.07 -1.81 17.33
C LYS A 123 -18.40 -2.72 16.30
N ASP A 124 -19.13 -3.73 15.85
CA ASP A 124 -18.68 -4.67 14.84
C ASP A 124 -18.92 -4.11 13.43
N TRP A 125 -17.84 -3.90 12.69
CA TRP A 125 -17.86 -3.36 11.33
C TRP A 125 -17.70 -4.44 10.25
N SER A 126 -17.56 -5.71 10.62
CA SER A 126 -17.18 -6.80 9.71
C SER A 126 -18.15 -6.92 8.54
N ARG A 127 -19.46 -7.02 8.82
CA ARG A 127 -20.49 -7.16 7.77
C ARG A 127 -20.51 -5.96 6.81
N LYS A 128 -20.37 -4.74 7.34
CA LYS A 128 -20.33 -3.53 6.51
C LYS A 128 -19.07 -3.48 5.66
N MET A 129 -17.91 -3.82 6.24
CA MET A 129 -16.63 -3.86 5.55
C MET A 129 -16.61 -4.91 4.43
N GLU A 130 -17.16 -6.09 4.67
CA GLU A 130 -17.27 -7.15 3.66
C GLU A 130 -18.20 -6.74 2.51
N ALA A 131 -19.39 -6.19 2.82
CA ALA A 131 -20.32 -5.71 1.81
C ALA A 131 -19.73 -4.57 0.97
N TYR A 132 -19.07 -3.61 1.64
CA TYR A 132 -18.31 -2.55 0.98
C TYR A 132 -17.20 -3.13 0.08
N SER A 133 -16.40 -4.06 0.60
CA SER A 133 -15.28 -4.66 -0.15
C SER A 133 -15.78 -5.32 -1.42
N ARG A 134 -16.84 -6.15 -1.34
CA ARG A 134 -17.45 -6.76 -2.53
C ARG A 134 -17.89 -5.71 -3.56
N LYS A 135 -18.57 -4.64 -3.14
CA LYS A 135 -19.05 -3.57 -4.03
C LYS A 135 -17.89 -2.77 -4.65
N ARG A 136 -16.90 -2.41 -3.84
CA ARG A 136 -15.75 -1.62 -4.29
C ARG A 136 -14.88 -2.42 -5.23
N LEU A 137 -14.63 -3.69 -4.95
CA LEU A 137 -13.81 -4.56 -5.79
C LEU A 137 -14.43 -4.80 -7.17
N LYS A 138 -15.76 -4.88 -7.29
CA LYS A 138 -16.44 -4.88 -8.60
C LYS A 138 -16.15 -3.63 -9.43
N LYS A 139 -15.99 -2.46 -8.79
CA LYS A 139 -15.59 -1.22 -9.48
C LYS A 139 -14.10 -1.24 -9.80
N LEU A 140 -13.25 -1.68 -8.87
CA LEU A 140 -11.80 -1.72 -9.09
C LEU A 140 -11.43 -2.72 -10.18
N SER A 141 -12.14 -3.84 -10.32
CA SER A 141 -11.90 -4.82 -11.39
C SER A 141 -12.16 -4.25 -12.78
N SER A 142 -13.05 -3.26 -12.93
CA SER A 142 -13.30 -2.58 -14.20
C SER A 142 -12.34 -1.40 -14.47
N MET A 143 -11.46 -1.07 -13.54
CA MET A 143 -10.53 0.07 -13.66
C MET A 143 -9.19 -0.29 -14.31
N ASN A 144 -9.01 -1.56 -14.72
CA ASN A 144 -7.78 -2.08 -15.30
C ASN A 144 -6.55 -1.84 -14.41
N LEU A 145 -6.68 -2.14 -13.10
CA LEU A 145 -5.55 -2.02 -12.17
C LEU A 145 -4.43 -2.97 -12.55
N SER A 146 -3.19 -2.49 -12.49
CA SER A 146 -1.97 -3.27 -12.73
C SER A 146 -1.19 -3.58 -11.45
N GLY A 147 -1.59 -3.02 -10.31
CA GLY A 147 -1.07 -3.38 -9.00
C GLY A 147 -1.87 -2.77 -7.86
N TYR A 148 -1.48 -3.09 -6.62
CA TYR A 148 -2.02 -2.47 -5.41
C TYR A 148 -0.97 -2.29 -4.30
N ILE A 149 -0.92 -1.12 -3.67
CA ILE A 149 -0.08 -0.83 -2.49
C ILE A 149 -0.95 -0.66 -1.24
N LEU A 150 -0.74 -1.53 -0.27
CA LEU A 150 -1.49 -1.58 0.98
C LEU A 150 -0.73 -0.90 2.13
N LYS A 151 -1.47 -0.31 3.07
CA LYS A 151 -0.92 0.22 4.31
C LYS A 151 -0.76 -0.92 5.33
N LYS A 152 0.48 -1.22 5.72
CA LYS A 152 0.84 -2.27 6.69
C LYS A 152 0.15 -2.10 8.03
N ASN A 153 -0.12 -3.21 8.68
CA ASN A 153 -0.75 -3.32 10.01
C ASN A 153 -2.18 -2.73 10.11
N SER A 154 -2.80 -2.29 9.01
CA SER A 154 -4.19 -1.82 9.05
C SER A 154 -5.14 -3.02 9.21
N PRO A 155 -6.14 -2.95 10.13
CA PRO A 155 -7.20 -3.96 10.24
C PRO A 155 -8.06 -4.09 8.98
N SER A 156 -8.01 -3.10 8.08
CA SER A 156 -8.73 -3.14 6.81
C SER A 156 -7.79 -3.48 5.65
N CYS A 157 -6.62 -2.83 5.59
CA CYS A 157 -5.73 -2.89 4.44
C CYS A 157 -4.48 -3.75 4.64
N GLY A 158 -4.09 -4.14 5.85
CA GLY A 158 -2.84 -4.89 6.04
C GLY A 158 -2.88 -6.25 5.34
N MET A 159 -1.86 -6.56 4.56
CA MET A 159 -1.76 -7.76 3.74
C MET A 159 -1.34 -8.99 4.57
N GLU A 160 -0.47 -8.79 5.55
CA GLU A 160 0.05 -9.87 6.37
C GLU A 160 0.42 -9.40 7.78
N ARG A 161 0.50 -10.37 8.70
CA ARG A 161 0.92 -10.16 10.10
C ARG A 161 0.16 -9.06 10.84
N VAL A 162 -1.09 -8.84 10.49
CA VAL A 162 -1.97 -7.92 11.21
C VAL A 162 -2.31 -8.55 12.56
N LYS A 163 -2.30 -7.74 13.62
CA LYS A 163 -2.62 -8.19 14.98
C LYS A 163 -4.07 -8.64 15.07
N VAL A 164 -4.30 -9.86 15.53
CA VAL A 164 -5.62 -10.42 15.85
C VAL A 164 -5.70 -10.67 17.34
N TYR A 165 -6.71 -10.07 17.98
CA TYR A 165 -6.90 -10.12 19.43
C TYR A 165 -7.90 -11.23 19.80
N GLY A 166 -7.48 -12.14 20.69
CA GLY A 166 -8.32 -13.19 21.26
C GLY A 166 -9.08 -12.74 22.52
N LYS A 167 -9.70 -13.71 23.23
CA LYS A 167 -10.41 -13.46 24.50
C LYS A 167 -9.50 -13.18 25.70
N GLY A 168 -8.17 -13.31 25.53
CA GLY A 168 -7.15 -13.02 26.53
C GLY A 168 -5.75 -13.26 25.96
N GLY A 169 -4.75 -12.57 26.50
CA GLY A 169 -3.34 -12.71 26.11
C GLY A 169 -2.85 -11.80 24.98
N ALA A 170 -1.61 -12.02 24.56
CA ALA A 170 -0.97 -11.23 23.51
C ALA A 170 -1.63 -11.47 22.14
N PRO A 171 -1.69 -10.44 21.27
CA PRO A 171 -2.27 -10.58 19.93
C PRO A 171 -1.43 -11.50 19.04
N ILE A 172 -2.10 -12.25 18.17
CA ILE A 172 -1.46 -13.12 17.18
C ILE A 172 -1.17 -12.31 15.92
N LEU A 173 0.07 -12.38 15.42
CA LEU A 173 0.52 -11.69 14.20
C LEU A 173 0.33 -12.56 12.94
N LYS A 174 -0.89 -13.06 12.73
CA LYS A 174 -1.25 -13.91 11.57
C LYS A 174 -2.44 -13.38 10.77
N GLY A 175 -2.99 -12.23 11.15
CA GLY A 175 -4.17 -11.67 10.49
C GLY A 175 -3.86 -11.01 9.16
N ARG A 176 -4.92 -10.82 8.39
CA ARG A 176 -5.00 -9.96 7.21
C ARG A 176 -6.22 -9.06 7.36
N GLY A 177 -6.11 -7.81 6.91
CA GLY A 177 -7.24 -6.90 6.93
C GLY A 177 -8.36 -7.35 6.00
N LEU A 178 -9.62 -7.08 6.36
CA LEU A 178 -10.79 -7.63 5.65
C LEU A 178 -10.86 -7.18 4.18
N PHE A 179 -10.51 -5.93 3.90
CA PHE A 179 -10.47 -5.43 2.52
C PHE A 179 -9.30 -6.05 1.75
N ALA A 180 -8.11 -6.16 2.37
CA ALA A 180 -6.96 -6.82 1.75
C ALA A 180 -7.23 -8.29 1.43
N GLN A 181 -7.86 -9.03 2.34
CA GLN A 181 -8.30 -10.41 2.11
C GLN A 181 -9.26 -10.48 0.92
N SER A 182 -10.28 -9.62 0.89
CA SER A 182 -11.24 -9.57 -0.22
C SER A 182 -10.57 -9.22 -1.55
N LEU A 183 -9.63 -8.27 -1.56
CA LEU A 183 -8.88 -7.84 -2.74
C LEU A 183 -8.07 -9.00 -3.33
N MET A 184 -7.29 -9.69 -2.51
CA MET A 184 -6.44 -10.80 -2.95
C MET A 184 -7.26 -12.02 -3.38
N THR A 185 -8.44 -12.23 -2.80
CA THR A 185 -9.38 -13.27 -3.25
C THR A 185 -10.02 -12.91 -4.59
N ALA A 186 -10.44 -11.66 -4.78
CA ALA A 186 -11.15 -11.23 -5.99
C ALA A 186 -10.21 -11.03 -7.19
N LEU A 187 -8.96 -10.63 -6.96
CA LEU A 187 -7.97 -10.32 -7.98
C LEU A 187 -6.65 -11.08 -7.68
N PRO A 188 -6.64 -12.42 -7.75
CA PRO A 188 -5.51 -13.23 -7.28
C PRO A 188 -4.22 -13.05 -8.10
N LEU A 189 -4.33 -12.59 -9.34
CA LEU A 189 -3.18 -12.32 -10.21
C LEU A 189 -2.65 -10.88 -10.10
N LEU A 190 -3.37 -10.00 -9.41
CA LEU A 190 -2.97 -8.60 -9.27
C LEU A 190 -1.71 -8.53 -8.39
N PRO A 191 -0.62 -7.86 -8.83
CA PRO A 191 0.52 -7.61 -7.97
C PRO A 191 0.11 -6.75 -6.77
N VAL A 192 0.14 -7.32 -5.57
CA VAL A 192 -0.12 -6.61 -4.30
C VAL A 192 1.16 -6.56 -3.47
N GLU A 193 1.41 -5.44 -2.79
CA GLU A 193 2.50 -5.28 -1.83
C GLU A 193 2.16 -4.29 -0.70
N GLU A 194 2.85 -4.36 0.44
CA GLU A 194 2.73 -3.36 1.52
C GLU A 194 3.80 -2.26 1.42
N GLU A 195 3.46 -1.03 1.79
CA GLU A 195 4.40 0.11 1.82
C GLU A 195 5.65 -0.20 2.66
N GLY A 196 5.49 -0.94 3.76
CA GLY A 196 6.61 -1.33 4.61
C GLY A 196 7.65 -2.17 3.89
N ARG A 197 7.19 -3.07 3.01
CA ARG A 197 8.01 -4.03 2.26
C ARG A 197 8.70 -3.37 1.07
N LEU A 198 8.12 -2.31 0.53
CA LEU A 198 8.74 -1.49 -0.51
C LEU A 198 9.99 -0.73 -0.04
N ASN A 199 10.34 -0.73 1.25
CA ASN A 199 11.63 -0.18 1.71
C ASN A 199 12.80 -1.12 1.42
N ASP A 200 12.55 -2.41 1.23
CA ASP A 200 13.53 -3.36 0.75
C ASP A 200 13.66 -3.26 -0.78
N LEU A 201 14.89 -3.07 -1.26
CA LEU A 201 15.15 -2.83 -2.69
C LEU A 201 14.76 -4.03 -3.56
N ALA A 202 15.02 -5.26 -3.12
CA ALA A 202 14.71 -6.45 -3.90
C ALA A 202 13.20 -6.66 -4.00
N LEU A 203 12.46 -6.49 -2.90
CA LEU A 203 11.00 -6.55 -2.90
C LEU A 203 10.38 -5.44 -3.75
N ARG A 204 10.92 -4.22 -3.67
CA ARG A 204 10.49 -3.08 -4.49
C ARG A 204 10.69 -3.36 -5.97
N GLU A 205 11.89 -3.78 -6.39
CA GLU A 205 12.19 -4.11 -7.78
C GLU A 205 11.29 -5.23 -8.31
N ASN A 206 11.09 -6.29 -7.50
CA ASN A 206 10.18 -7.37 -7.84
C ASN A 206 8.73 -6.90 -7.99
N PHE A 207 8.23 -6.06 -7.07
CA PHE A 207 6.87 -5.49 -7.18
C PHE A 207 6.71 -4.68 -8.48
N ILE A 208 7.63 -3.77 -8.77
CA ILE A 208 7.60 -2.95 -9.99
C ILE A 208 7.65 -3.83 -11.24
N ALA A 209 8.53 -4.83 -11.27
CA ALA A 209 8.65 -5.76 -12.39
C ALA A 209 7.34 -6.54 -12.63
N ARG A 210 6.68 -7.01 -11.56
CA ARG A 210 5.37 -7.69 -11.67
C ARG A 210 4.27 -6.76 -12.15
N VAL A 211 4.19 -5.52 -11.64
CA VAL A 211 3.24 -4.50 -12.13
C VAL A 211 3.43 -4.29 -13.63
N CYS A 212 4.68 -4.15 -14.05
CA CYS A 212 5.02 -3.96 -15.45
C CYS A 212 4.65 -5.13 -16.34
N ALA A 213 5.01 -6.35 -15.94
CA ALA A 213 4.64 -7.56 -16.65
C ALA A 213 3.11 -7.69 -16.75
N TYR A 214 2.39 -7.43 -15.65
CA TYR A 214 0.94 -7.53 -15.61
C TYR A 214 0.25 -6.46 -16.45
N HIS A 215 0.72 -5.21 -16.39
CA HIS A 215 0.22 -4.11 -17.23
C HIS A 215 0.42 -4.41 -18.72
N ARG A 216 1.60 -4.89 -19.11
CA ARG A 216 1.86 -5.30 -20.49
C ARG A 216 0.99 -6.46 -20.92
N TRP A 217 0.74 -7.41 -20.02
CA TRP A 217 -0.17 -8.52 -20.29
C TRP A 217 -1.60 -8.02 -20.54
N GLN A 218 -2.10 -7.10 -19.71
CA GLN A 218 -3.44 -6.48 -19.88
C GLN A 218 -3.59 -5.76 -21.22
N ASN A 219 -2.50 -5.15 -21.72
CA ASN A 219 -2.50 -4.38 -22.97
C ASN A 219 -1.98 -5.18 -24.18
N SER A 220 -1.65 -6.46 -24.01
CA SER A 220 -1.23 -7.29 -25.15
C SER A 220 -2.46 -7.68 -25.99
N PRO A 221 -2.43 -7.47 -27.32
CA PRO A 221 -3.56 -7.77 -28.18
C PRO A 221 -3.86 -9.27 -28.21
N GLY A 222 -4.80 -9.68 -27.37
CA GLY A 222 -5.27 -11.06 -27.24
C GLY A 222 -4.32 -11.93 -26.42
N SER A 223 -4.92 -12.82 -25.64
CA SER A 223 -4.31 -13.96 -24.95
C SER A 223 -3.17 -14.60 -25.74
N VAL A 224 -2.28 -15.33 -25.05
CA VAL A 224 -1.32 -16.24 -25.68
C VAL A 224 -2.08 -17.22 -26.58
N LYS A 225 -2.22 -16.87 -27.86
CA LYS A 225 -2.89 -17.66 -28.89
C LYS A 225 -1.91 -18.64 -29.56
N SER A 226 -0.61 -18.47 -29.27
CA SER A 226 0.46 -19.33 -29.80
C SER A 226 1.74 -19.24 -28.98
N LEU A 227 2.58 -20.28 -29.07
CA LEU A 227 3.93 -20.28 -28.50
C LEU A 227 4.76 -19.06 -28.96
N ARG A 228 4.59 -18.61 -30.22
CA ARG A 228 5.26 -17.42 -30.74
C ARG A 228 4.84 -16.14 -30.00
N SER A 229 3.55 -15.98 -29.70
CA SER A 229 3.06 -14.81 -28.94
C SER A 229 3.59 -14.80 -27.49
N LEU A 230 3.71 -15.97 -26.86
CA LEU A 230 4.31 -16.11 -25.53
C LEU A 230 5.81 -15.78 -25.55
N ILE A 231 6.55 -16.35 -26.51
CA ILE A 231 7.97 -16.05 -26.69
C ILE A 231 8.17 -14.55 -26.94
N LYS A 232 7.32 -13.91 -27.76
CA LYS A 232 7.37 -12.46 -28.01
C LYS A 232 7.16 -11.66 -26.72
N PHE A 233 6.18 -12.06 -25.90
CA PHE A 233 5.92 -11.42 -24.61
C PHE A 233 7.13 -11.50 -23.66
N HIS A 234 7.78 -12.66 -23.55
CA HIS A 234 8.95 -12.86 -22.69
C HIS A 234 10.25 -12.25 -23.23
N LYS A 235 10.39 -12.10 -24.56
CA LYS A 235 11.53 -11.43 -25.19
C LYS A 235 11.54 -9.93 -24.93
N ASN A 236 10.37 -9.30 -24.87
CA ASN A 236 10.27 -7.88 -24.55
C ASN A 236 10.28 -7.73 -23.01
N LYS A 237 11.25 -7.01 -22.43
CA LYS A 237 11.38 -6.84 -20.96
C LYS A 237 11.07 -5.42 -20.50
N HIS A 238 10.56 -4.57 -21.38
CA HIS A 238 10.37 -3.14 -21.13
C HIS A 238 8.92 -2.81 -20.80
N CYS A 239 8.71 -2.16 -19.66
CA CYS A 239 7.81 -1.02 -19.53
C CYS A 239 8.57 0.23 -20.02
#